data_AF-A0A9D4G1K9-F1
#
_entry.id   AF-A0A9D4G1K9-F1
#
_cell.length_a   1.000
_cell.length_b   1.000
_cell.length_c   1.000
_cell.angle_alpha   90.00
_cell.angle_beta   90.00
_cell.angle_gamma   90.00
#
_symmetry.space_group_name_H-M   'P 1'
#
loop_
_entity.id
_entity.type
_entity.pdbx_description
1 polymer ?
#
loop_
_entity_poly.entity_id
_entity_poly.type
_entity_poly.pdbx_seq_one_letter_code
_entity_poly.pdbx_strand_id
1 'polypeptide(L)' 'MKQIPLLFALMSRRKKEDYVAVLGEIKSILGAYSVEGFVVDFEAGSWGAIRHVFPGVEIKGCVFHWAQSV' A
#
# COMPACT_ATOMS: atom_id res chain seq x y z
N MET A 1 17.32 0.15 7.78
CA MET A 1 16.14 -0.73 7.90
C MET A 1 16.22 -1.77 6.79
N LYS A 2 16.22 -3.07 7.10
CA LYS A 2 16.14 -4.14 6.08
C LYS A 2 14.67 -4.48 5.88
N GLN A 3 14.22 -4.49 4.63
CA GLN A 3 12.87 -4.91 4.26
C GLN A 3 12.94 -6.35 3.75
N ILE A 4 11.97 -7.18 4.14
CA ILE A 4 11.80 -8.54 3.62
C ILE A 4 10.46 -8.63 2.89
N PRO A 5 10.37 -9.35 1.75
CA PRO A 5 9.08 -9.58 1.10
C PRO A 5 8.15 -10.35 2.03
N LEU A 6 6.99 -9.77 2.37
CA LEU A 6 5.98 -10.42 3.20
C LEU A 6 5.00 -11.26 2.36
N LEU A 7 4.55 -10.70 1.23
CA LEU A 7 3.56 -11.32 0.35
C LEU A 7 3.68 -10.79 -1.08
N PHE A 8 3.08 -11.53 -2.01
CA PHE A 8 2.84 -11.09 -3.39
C PHE A 8 1.34 -11.17 -3.67
N ALA A 9 0.78 -10.10 -4.24
CA ALA A 9 -0.61 -10.05 -4.68
C ALA A 9 -0.64 -9.79 -6.19
N LEU A 10 -1.27 -10.69 -6.95
CA LEU A 10 -1.48 -10.52 -8.38
C LEU A 10 -2.86 -9.89 -8.59
N MET A 11 -2.89 -8.80 -9.35
CA MET A 11 -4.10 -8.05 -9.66
C MET A 11 -4.24 -7.96 -11.17
N SER A 12 -5.46 -8.19 -11.68
CA SER A 12 -5.76 -8.05 -13.11
C SER A 12 -5.94 -6.61 -13.56
N ARG A 13 -6.11 -5.69 -12.60
CA ARG A 13 -6.39 -4.27 -12.81
C ARG A 13 -5.74 -3.44 -11.72
N ARG A 14 -5.64 -2.14 -11.99
CA ARG A 14 -4.96 -1.16 -11.16
C ARG A 14 -5.89 0.01 -10.82
N LYS A 15 -7.06 -0.28 -10.26
CA LYS A 15 -8.02 0.73 -9.78
C LYS A 15 -8.08 0.73 -8.26
N LYS A 16 -8.54 1.84 -7.67
CA LYS A 16 -8.66 2.00 -6.22
C LYS A 16 -9.44 0.85 -5.58
N GLU A 17 -10.53 0.39 -6.20
CA GLU A 17 -11.37 -0.69 -5.69
C GLU A 17 -10.60 -2.02 -5.61
N ASP A 18 -9.73 -2.30 -6.59
CA ASP A 18 -8.89 -3.49 -6.60
C ASP A 18 -7.88 -3.44 -5.43
N TYR A 19 -7.27 -2.26 -5.19
CA TYR A 19 -6.37 -2.06 -4.06
C TYR A 19 -7.08 -2.17 -2.71
N VAL A 20 -8.31 -1.64 -2.59
CA VAL A 20 -9.10 -1.76 -1.35
C VAL A 20 -9.34 -3.23 -1.02
N ALA A 21 -9.68 -4.06 -2.01
CA ALA A 21 -9.88 -5.49 -1.80
C ALA A 21 -8.61 -6.17 -1.29
N VAL A 22 -7.47 -5.97 -1.95
CA VAL A 22 -6.19 -6.57 -1.54
C VAL A 22 -5.74 -6.08 -0.16
N LEU A 23 -5.78 -4.76 0.08
CA LEU A 23 -5.38 -4.19 1.36
C LEU A 23 -6.30 -4.61 2.50
N GLY A 24 -7.59 -4.81 2.23
CA GLY A 24 -8.56 -5.35 3.19
C GLY A 24 -8.20 -6.76 3.64
N GLU A 25 -7.87 -7.64 2.71
CA GLU A 25 -7.42 -9.01 3.03
C GLU A 25 -6.09 -8.99 3.81
N ILE A 26 -5.14 -8.14 3.40
CA ILE A 26 -3.88 -7.98 4.13
C ILE A 26 -4.14 -7.51 5.57
N LYS A 27 -5.03 -6.53 5.76
CA LYS A 27 -5.40 -6.05 7.10
C LYS A 27 -6.01 -7.16 7.96
N SER A 28 -6.85 -8.00 7.37
CA SER A 28 -7.43 -9.17 8.03
C SER A 28 -6.34 -10.14 8.50
N ILE A 29 -5.36 -10.44 7.64
CA ILE A 29 -4.21 -11.32 7.95
C ILE A 29 -3.31 -10.74 9.04
N LEU A 30 -3.07 -9.42 9.01
CA LEU A 30 -2.27 -8.73 10.02
C LEU A 30 -2.95 -8.70 11.39
N GLY A 31 -4.28 -8.85 11.46
CA GLY A 31 -5.02 -8.94 12.71
C GLY A 31 -4.81 -7.72 13.60
N ALA A 32 -4.13 -7.91 14.74
CA ALA A 32 -3.93 -6.88 15.76
C ALA A 32 -2.71 -5.96 15.53
N TYR A 33 -1.88 -6.21 14.52
CA TYR A 33 -0.73 -5.35 14.25
C TYR A 33 -1.18 -3.98 13.74
N SER A 34 -0.69 -2.91 14.40
CA SER A 34 -0.95 -1.54 13.99
C SER A 34 0.03 -1.11 12.90
N VAL A 35 -0.48 -0.83 11.71
CA VAL A 35 0.32 -0.26 10.62
C VAL A 35 0.49 1.23 10.87
N GLU A 36 1.72 1.70 11.04
CA GLU A 36 2.01 3.11 11.36
C GLU A 36 2.15 3.98 10.10
N GLY A 37 2.56 3.40 8.98
CA GLY A 37 2.73 4.14 7.74
C GLY A 37 3.03 3.27 6.53
N PHE A 38 2.96 3.91 5.36
CA PHE A 38 3.16 3.30 4.05
C PHE A 38 4.24 4.04 3.27
N VAL A 39 5.14 3.29 2.64
CA VAL A 39 6.05 3.79 1.61
C VAL A 39 5.65 3.14 0.30
N VAL A 40 5.08 3.90 -0.63
CA VAL A 40 4.49 3.40 -1.87
C VAL A 40 4.88 4.30 -3.05
N ASP A 41 4.64 3.84 -4.28
CA ASP A 41 4.75 4.69 -5.47
C ASP A 41 3.73 5.86 -5.43
N PHE A 42 3.73 6.72 -6.45
CA PHE A 42 2.88 7.92 -6.48
C PHE A 42 1.50 7.68 -7.13
N GLU A 43 1.02 6.44 -7.14
CA GLU A 43 -0.24 6.14 -7.80
C GLU A 43 -1.46 6.60 -6.98
N ALA A 44 -2.35 7.38 -7.60
CA ALA A 44 -3.54 7.89 -6.94
C ALA A 44 -4.50 6.78 -6.44
N GLY A 45 -4.59 5.66 -7.19
CA GLY A 45 -5.41 4.51 -6.82
C GLY A 45 -4.97 3.87 -5.51
N SER A 46 -3.67 3.57 -5.40
CA SER A 46 -3.08 2.99 -4.19
C SER A 46 -3.19 3.93 -2.99
N TRP A 47 -2.88 5.22 -3.14
CA TRP A 47 -3.01 6.22 -2.06
C TRP A 47 -4.45 6.37 -1.58
N GLY A 48 -5.40 6.40 -2.51
CA GLY A 48 -6.82 6.48 -2.19
C GLY A 48 -7.32 5.24 -1.43
N ALA A 49 -6.82 4.06 -1.77
CA ALA A 49 -7.16 2.81 -1.10
C ALA A 49 -6.54 2.72 0.30
N ILE A 50 -5.27 3.10 0.46
CA ILE A 50 -4.60 3.13 1.78
C ILE A 50 -5.36 4.02 2.75
N ARG A 51 -5.71 5.26 2.36
CA ARG A 51 -6.49 6.17 3.21
C ARG A 51 -7.86 5.61 3.60
N HIS A 52 -8.45 4.77 2.75
CA HIS A 52 -9.74 4.14 3.02
C HIS A 52 -9.62 2.96 3.99
N VAL A 53 -8.66 2.06 3.77
CA VAL A 53 -8.51 0.82 4.56
C VAL A 53 -7.76 1.06 5.88
N PHE A 54 -6.81 1.99 5.88
CA PHE A 54 -5.96 2.35 7.01
C PHE A 54 -6.10 3.86 7.28
N PRO A 55 -7.23 4.32 7.85
CA PRO A 55 -7.44 5.74 8.10
C PRO A 55 -6.41 6.28 9.11
N GLY A 56 -5.87 7.47 8.84
CA GLY A 56 -4.96 8.19 9.74
C GLY A 56 -3.48 7.78 9.66
N VAL A 57 -3.11 6.79 8.84
CA VAL A 57 -1.70 6.40 8.65
C VAL A 57 -0.94 7.41 7.81
N GLU A 58 0.37 7.52 8.06
CA GLU A 58 1.25 8.34 7.23
C GLU A 58 1.54 7.66 5.89
N ILE A 59 1.46 8.41 4.78
CA ILE A 59 1.81 7.91 3.44
C ILE A 59 2.99 8.72 2.91
N LYS A 60 4.08 8.02 2.56
CA LYS A 60 5.29 8.59 1.96
C LYS A 60 5.48 8.03 0.55
N GLY A 61 5.87 8.91 -0.37
CA GLY A 61 6.30 8.51 -1.71
C GLY A 61 7.65 7.79 -1.66
N CYS A 62 7.80 6.75 -2.47
CA CYS A 62 9.02 5.95 -2.56
C CYS A 62 10.07 6.67 -3.43
N VAL A 63 11.21 7.03 -2.84
CA VAL A 63 12.32 7.71 -3.53
C VAL A 63 12.88 6.88 -4.69
N PHE A 64 12.90 5.55 -4.56
CA PHE A 64 13.37 4.67 -5.64
C PHE A 64 12.52 4.80 -6.91
N HIS A 65 11.19 4.83 -6.77
CA HIS A 65 10.27 5.03 -7.89
C HIS A 65 10.35 6.45 -8.43
N TRP A 66 10.53 7.45 -7.55
CA TRP A 66 10.78 8.82 -7.96
C TRP A 66 12.00 8.90 -8.87
N ALA A 67 13.16 8.42 -8.42
CA ALA A 67 14.43 8.52 -9.15
C ALA A 67 14.46 7.80 -10.51
N GLN A 68 13.53 6.90 -10.79
CA GLN A 68 13.37 6.23 -12.09
C GLN A 68 12.31 6.85 -12.99
N SER A 69 11.54 7.81 -12.47
CA SER A 69 10.41 8.43 -13.18
C SER A 69 10.58 9.95 -13.39
N VAL A 70 11.72 10.52 -12.98
CA VAL A 70 12.18 11.88 -13.30
C VAL A 70 13.40 11.85 -14.21
#